data_AF-A0A090L3W4-F1
#
_entry.id   AF-A0A090L3W4-F1
#
_cell.length_a   1.000
_cell.length_b   1.000
_cell.length_c   1.000
_cell.angle_alpha   90.00
_cell.angle_beta   90.00
_cell.angle_gamma   90.00
#
_symmetry.space_group_name_H-M   'P 1'
#
loop_
_entity.id
_entity.type
_entity.pdbx_description
1 polymer ?
#
loop_
_entity_poly.entity_id
_entity_poly.type
_entity_poly.pdbx_seq_one_letter_code
_entity_poly.pdbx_strand_id
1 'polypeptide(L)'
;MGEKNYLLLLKEFSNHYNLRGSYYKGMKETIKEGFKTTKKPIWDGKKHDGKIRHQLTNYKRNKKFVVELKRINFLNQTINIFNHVSLINVPIYEINIDFAQVNNHGVRLNHKDWNNFKQTVTIGSKKNDYLTDRDRSSCHLTHCQCGLQFYHKKKMGMELINEKVKDFYQVVYIIFVSNSGKLLFGPITIKSNNFPLILCPNKGWVNKLSSSQYIPIEKDGIIFEKFLNRHILLPIYSKHADTNVFICGEVHYLDRKKLKIGYEIKNELTNELKIESLNLLNEKLSCKNDRPENDFYHFGYNLYNGSGSMMKFIDMANINNYRIIHDSIIYLYDKKNDNLKELEKDGYNFFYFIDETHYPYPEIKPSCAKIVKPLNASLKVFTTDDEEIKFSESKNNSNIKLFSIDKSLMNIRKEYDCRIEVDNIKENIHLKNFYKNTFIAKLVSIDDFGNEKNVTTLEFKNNFEGYGRYSCILTSLNGEKLHKDAKYIKPLTFETFPIGMMEEIQKVTWPSINTVTISCKKKFSNFAKLKDMHVILSETLQYRNSINEEMSMFLDDDDFVKFKHEVYFSQVNKVEDISYHFQCIEQ
;
A
#
# COMPACT_ATOMS: atom_id res chain seq x y z
N MET A 1 32.56 17.14 -20.45
CA MET A 1 33.65 18.08 -20.79
C MET A 1 33.99 17.89 -22.26
N GLY A 2 33.88 18.91 -23.13
CA GLY A 2 34.09 18.75 -24.57
C GLY A 2 35.57 18.69 -24.96
N GLU A 3 35.89 18.17 -26.17
CA GLU A 3 37.25 18.04 -26.72
C GLU A 3 38.06 19.34 -26.58
N LYS A 4 37.42 20.49 -26.85
CA LYS A 4 38.05 21.82 -26.70
C LYS A 4 38.52 22.10 -25.27
N ASN A 5 37.72 21.77 -24.26
CA ASN A 5 38.06 22.02 -22.85
C ASN A 5 39.16 21.07 -22.38
N TYR A 6 39.18 19.83 -22.88
CA TYR A 6 40.22 18.85 -22.57
C TYR A 6 41.56 19.23 -23.20
N LEU A 7 41.55 19.66 -24.47
CA LEU A 7 42.75 20.16 -25.16
C LEU A 7 43.30 21.44 -24.53
N LEU A 8 42.44 22.29 -23.94
CA LEU A 8 42.85 23.47 -23.20
C LEU A 8 43.61 23.09 -21.93
N LEU A 9 43.05 22.18 -21.13
CA LEU A 9 43.66 21.67 -19.90
C LEU A 9 45.00 20.99 -20.18
N LEU A 10 45.12 20.22 -21.26
CA LEU A 10 46.42 19.63 -21.63
C LEU A 10 47.45 20.67 -22.09
N LYS A 11 47.00 21.77 -22.70
CA LYS A 11 47.90 22.86 -23.07
C LYS A 11 48.44 23.57 -21.82
N GLU A 12 47.58 23.82 -20.84
CA GLU A 12 47.96 24.40 -19.54
C GLU A 12 48.90 23.46 -18.76
N PHE A 13 48.58 22.17 -18.73
CA PHE A 13 49.42 21.15 -18.09
C PHE A 13 50.80 21.04 -18.77
N SER A 14 50.85 21.02 -20.12
CA SER A 14 52.12 20.97 -20.85
C SER A 14 52.99 22.20 -20.61
N ASN A 15 52.38 23.38 -20.49
CA ASN A 15 53.10 24.63 -20.20
C ASN A 15 53.62 24.65 -18.75
N HIS A 16 52.87 24.10 -17.80
CA HIS A 16 53.26 24.09 -16.40
C HIS A 16 54.44 23.14 -16.10
N TYR A 17 54.57 22.05 -16.88
CA TYR A 17 55.60 21.02 -16.65
C TYR A 17 56.72 20.98 -17.71
N ASN A 18 56.80 21.98 -18.60
CA ASN A 18 57.87 22.10 -19.62
C ASN A 18 58.07 20.82 -20.45
N LEU A 19 56.97 20.14 -20.81
CA LEU A 19 57.02 18.90 -21.57
C LEU A 19 57.52 19.17 -23.01
N ARG A 20 58.50 18.36 -23.48
CA ARG A 20 59.04 18.46 -24.86
C ARG A 20 57.90 18.32 -25.90
N GLY A 21 57.97 19.11 -26.96
CA GLY A 21 56.90 19.22 -27.98
C GLY A 21 56.47 17.89 -28.64
N SER A 22 57.33 16.87 -28.64
CA SER A 22 56.99 15.52 -29.13
C SER A 22 56.01 14.78 -28.21
N TYR A 23 56.11 14.95 -26.90
CA TYR A 23 55.20 14.33 -25.93
C TYR A 23 53.80 14.96 -25.95
N TYR A 24 53.74 16.29 -26.05
CA TYR A 24 52.47 17.00 -26.21
C TYR A 24 51.76 16.64 -27.53
N LYS A 25 52.53 16.50 -28.62
CA LYS A 25 52.00 16.06 -29.92
C LYS A 25 51.43 14.64 -29.86
N GLY A 26 52.14 13.71 -29.21
CA GLY A 26 51.67 12.34 -28.96
C GLY A 26 50.36 12.30 -28.16
N MET A 27 50.29 12.98 -27.01
CA MET A 27 49.06 13.04 -26.20
C MET A 27 47.89 13.70 -26.95
N LYS A 28 48.16 14.74 -27.74
CA LYS A 28 47.14 15.39 -28.57
C LYS A 28 46.60 14.48 -29.66
N GLU A 29 47.45 13.65 -30.27
CA GLU A 29 47.04 12.65 -31.26
C GLU A 29 46.24 11.51 -30.59
N THR A 30 46.68 10.99 -29.44
CA THR A 30 45.94 9.98 -28.66
C THR A 30 44.57 10.48 -28.19
N ILE A 31 44.47 11.75 -27.82
CA ILE A 31 43.20 12.36 -27.39
C ILE A 31 42.30 12.63 -28.60
N LYS A 32 42.85 13.07 -29.74
CA LYS A 32 42.08 13.15 -30.99
C LYS A 32 41.60 11.79 -31.47
N GLU A 33 42.34 10.71 -31.22
CA GLU A 33 41.89 9.34 -31.46
C GLU A 33 40.84 8.87 -30.44
N GLY A 34 40.95 9.25 -29.17
CA GLY A 34 39.93 9.01 -28.15
C GLY A 34 38.62 9.80 -28.35
N PHE A 35 38.69 10.96 -29.01
CA PHE A 35 37.54 11.78 -29.38
C PHE A 35 37.06 11.60 -30.83
N LYS A 36 37.64 10.65 -31.59
CA LYS A 36 36.97 10.09 -32.78
C LYS A 36 35.72 9.36 -32.30
N THR A 37 34.66 10.13 -32.08
CA THR A 37 33.29 9.64 -32.06
C THR A 37 33.02 9.11 -33.47
N THR A 38 33.41 7.85 -33.74
CA THR A 38 32.84 7.12 -34.85
C THR A 38 31.35 7.11 -34.60
N LYS A 39 30.63 8.03 -35.26
CA LYS A 39 29.17 8.14 -35.16
C LYS A 39 28.62 6.74 -35.35
N LYS A 40 27.95 6.25 -34.31
CA LYS A 40 27.34 4.92 -34.32
C LYS A 40 26.48 4.81 -35.59
N PRO A 41 26.70 3.80 -36.44
CA PRO A 41 25.96 3.63 -37.68
C PRO A 41 24.45 3.65 -37.44
N ILE A 42 23.71 4.27 -38.35
CA ILE A 42 22.26 4.43 -38.26
C ILE A 42 21.60 3.55 -39.32
N TRP A 43 20.72 2.65 -38.89
CA TRP A 43 19.77 1.95 -39.74
C TRP A 43 18.45 2.75 -39.74
N ASP A 44 17.98 3.13 -40.92
CA ASP A 44 16.80 3.99 -41.10
C ASP A 44 15.70 3.25 -41.83
N GLY A 45 14.65 2.85 -41.12
CA GLY A 45 13.57 2.03 -41.69
C GLY A 45 12.75 2.70 -42.79
N LYS A 46 12.90 4.02 -43.02
CA LYS A 46 12.32 4.68 -44.22
C LYS A 46 13.06 4.32 -45.50
N LYS A 47 14.33 3.90 -45.42
CA LYS A 47 15.14 3.47 -46.55
C LYS A 47 14.98 1.98 -46.87
N HIS A 48 14.17 1.27 -46.09
CA HIS A 48 13.91 -0.16 -46.24
C HIS A 48 12.40 -0.40 -46.41
N ASP A 49 12.01 -0.91 -47.58
CA ASP A 49 10.63 -1.23 -47.96
C ASP A 49 10.41 -2.75 -48.10
N GLY A 50 11.29 -3.54 -47.49
CA GLY A 50 11.27 -4.99 -47.56
C GLY A 50 9.91 -5.55 -47.16
N LYS A 51 9.27 -6.27 -48.09
CA LYS A 51 8.03 -6.99 -47.82
C LYS A 51 8.35 -8.31 -47.14
N ILE A 52 7.71 -8.58 -46.01
CA ILE A 52 7.83 -9.82 -45.26
C ILE A 52 6.43 -10.37 -44.99
N ARG A 53 6.21 -11.63 -45.35
CA ARG A 53 4.90 -12.27 -45.21
C ARG A 53 4.86 -13.17 -43.99
N HIS A 54 3.80 -13.01 -43.21
CA HIS A 54 3.50 -13.88 -42.07
C HIS A 54 2.17 -14.58 -42.24
N GLN A 55 2.07 -15.76 -41.64
CA GLN A 55 0.80 -16.43 -41.41
C GLN A 55 0.48 -16.37 -39.92
N LEU A 56 -0.61 -15.71 -39.60
CA LEU A 56 -1.14 -15.59 -38.26
C LEU A 56 -2.08 -16.76 -37.96
N THR A 57 -1.80 -17.46 -36.87
CA THR A 57 -2.63 -18.57 -36.40
C THR A 57 -2.88 -18.42 -34.91
N ASN A 58 -3.97 -19.02 -34.44
CA ASN A 58 -4.07 -19.33 -33.02
C ASN A 58 -3.04 -20.42 -32.67
N TYR A 59 -2.82 -20.66 -31.39
CA TYR A 59 -1.82 -21.65 -30.99
C TYR A 59 -2.23 -23.09 -31.33
N LYS A 60 -3.53 -23.41 -31.20
CA LYS A 60 -4.14 -24.70 -31.61
C LYS A 60 -4.15 -24.94 -33.13
N ARG A 61 -3.83 -23.93 -33.95
CA ARG A 61 -3.83 -23.97 -35.43
C ARG A 61 -5.20 -24.21 -36.10
N ASN A 62 -6.30 -24.16 -35.34
CA ASN A 62 -7.65 -24.32 -35.86
C ASN A 62 -8.06 -23.21 -36.84
N LYS A 63 -7.47 -22.02 -36.73
CA LYS A 63 -7.73 -20.90 -37.63
C LYS A 63 -6.43 -20.36 -38.21
N LYS A 64 -6.38 -20.21 -39.54
CA LYS A 64 -5.22 -19.74 -40.29
C LYS A 64 -5.61 -18.52 -41.10
N PHE A 65 -4.97 -17.39 -40.82
CA PHE A 65 -5.12 -16.16 -41.58
C PHE A 65 -3.77 -15.83 -42.20
N VAL A 66 -3.72 -15.72 -43.52
CA VAL A 66 -2.55 -15.11 -44.18
C VAL A 66 -2.70 -13.62 -43.97
N VAL A 67 -1.79 -13.02 -43.22
CA VAL A 67 -1.82 -11.59 -42.92
C VAL A 67 -0.60 -10.98 -43.56
N GLU A 68 -0.82 -10.17 -44.59
CA GLU A 68 0.21 -9.25 -45.04
C GLU A 68 0.36 -8.18 -43.97
N LEU A 69 1.55 -8.10 -43.37
CA LEU A 69 1.86 -7.10 -42.38
C LEU A 69 1.75 -5.73 -43.05
N LYS A 70 0.68 -4.97 -42.72
CA LYS A 70 0.47 -3.61 -43.22
C LYS A 70 1.15 -2.62 -42.28
N ARG A 71 2.11 -1.86 -42.82
CA ARG A 71 2.78 -0.78 -42.10
C ARG A 71 1.76 0.31 -41.81
N ILE A 72 1.63 0.67 -40.54
CA ILE A 72 0.69 1.73 -40.13
C ILE A 72 1.39 3.06 -39.88
N ASN A 73 2.61 3.02 -39.34
CA ASN A 73 3.40 4.20 -38.98
C ASN A 73 4.86 3.76 -38.71
N PHE A 74 5.68 4.70 -38.24
CA PHE A 74 7.04 4.48 -37.77
C PHE A 74 7.18 4.90 -36.31
N LEU A 75 8.09 4.24 -35.58
CA LEU A 75 8.50 4.71 -34.26
C LEU A 75 9.21 6.07 -34.39
N ASN A 76 8.82 6.99 -33.52
CA ASN A 76 9.32 8.37 -33.49
C ASN A 76 10.62 8.54 -32.66
N GLN A 77 11.09 7.48 -32.02
CA GLN A 77 12.26 7.48 -31.15
C GLN A 77 13.40 6.64 -31.73
N THR A 78 14.63 7.02 -31.40
CA THR A 78 15.82 6.22 -31.74
C THR A 78 15.94 5.04 -30.78
N ILE A 79 16.11 3.84 -31.33
CA ILE A 79 16.25 2.61 -30.55
C ILE A 79 17.72 2.17 -30.52
N ASN A 80 18.26 2.00 -29.32
CA ASN A 80 19.69 1.76 -29.07
C ASN A 80 19.95 0.44 -28.33
N ILE A 81 19.49 -0.68 -28.90
CA ILE A 81 19.58 -1.99 -28.22
C ILE A 81 20.93 -2.65 -28.46
N PHE A 82 21.51 -2.42 -29.63
CA PHE A 82 22.83 -2.88 -29.98
C PHE A 82 23.83 -1.74 -29.82
N ASN A 83 25.00 -2.02 -29.25
CA ASN A 83 26.04 -0.99 -29.08
C ASN A 83 26.62 -0.53 -30.42
N HIS A 84 26.51 -1.34 -31.48
CA HIS A 84 27.15 -1.09 -32.78
C HIS A 84 26.23 -0.48 -33.86
N VAL A 85 24.92 -0.35 -33.61
CA VAL A 85 23.95 0.23 -34.56
C VAL A 85 22.77 0.87 -33.85
N SER A 86 22.32 2.03 -34.34
CA SER A 86 21.15 2.76 -33.87
C SER A 86 20.03 2.62 -34.89
N LEU A 87 18.81 2.33 -34.43
CA LEU A 87 17.66 2.17 -35.32
C LEU A 87 16.78 3.41 -35.24
N ILE A 88 16.43 4.00 -36.38
CA ILE A 88 15.47 5.10 -36.48
C ILE A 88 14.36 4.74 -37.46
N ASN A 89 13.20 5.39 -37.32
CA ASN A 89 12.03 5.17 -38.17
C ASN A 89 11.73 3.67 -38.36
N VAL A 90 11.69 2.89 -37.27
CA VAL A 90 11.35 1.46 -37.37
C VAL A 90 9.84 1.35 -37.66
N PRO A 91 9.41 0.65 -38.73
CA PRO A 91 8.00 0.52 -39.06
C PRO A 91 7.24 -0.29 -38.02
N ILE A 92 6.05 0.20 -37.67
CA ILE A 92 5.11 -0.44 -36.75
C ILE A 92 4.11 -1.27 -37.55
N TYR A 93 3.86 -2.48 -37.07
CA TYR A 93 2.86 -3.39 -37.61
C TYR A 93 1.88 -3.79 -36.51
N GLU A 94 0.61 -3.45 -36.74
CA GLU A 94 -0.49 -3.83 -35.88
C GLU A 94 -1.10 -5.15 -36.31
N ILE A 95 -1.23 -6.06 -35.34
CA ILE A 95 -1.77 -7.38 -35.55
C ILE A 95 -3.02 -7.51 -34.70
N ASN A 96 -4.17 -7.53 -35.36
CA ASN A 96 -5.45 -7.80 -34.71
C ASN A 96 -5.50 -9.27 -34.25
N ILE A 97 -5.73 -9.47 -32.95
CA ILE A 97 -5.77 -10.77 -32.30
C ILE A 97 -7.17 -11.13 -31.75
N ASP A 98 -8.23 -10.49 -32.24
CA ASP A 98 -9.62 -10.77 -31.82
C ASP A 98 -10.05 -12.21 -32.07
N PHE A 99 -9.45 -12.88 -33.06
CA PHE A 99 -9.73 -14.30 -33.31
C PHE A 99 -9.09 -15.24 -32.26
N ALA A 100 -8.14 -14.75 -31.45
CA ALA A 100 -7.27 -15.53 -30.58
C ALA A 100 -7.63 -15.48 -29.09
N GLN A 101 -8.92 -15.26 -28.79
CA GLN A 101 -9.43 -15.18 -27.42
C GLN A 101 -9.41 -16.54 -26.70
N VAL A 102 -9.36 -16.51 -25.37
CA VAL A 102 -9.79 -17.54 -24.37
C VAL A 102 -9.35 -18.99 -24.71
N ASN A 103 -10.02 -19.66 -25.65
CA ASN A 103 -9.76 -21.06 -26.03
C ASN A 103 -8.60 -21.27 -27.01
N ASN A 104 -7.99 -20.18 -27.49
CA ASN A 104 -6.95 -20.22 -28.51
C ASN A 104 -5.52 -20.32 -27.95
N HIS A 105 -5.39 -20.17 -26.62
CA HIS A 105 -4.15 -20.23 -25.85
C HIS A 105 -3.03 -19.31 -26.36
N GLY A 106 -3.41 -18.20 -27.02
CA GLY A 106 -2.50 -17.22 -27.58
C GLY A 106 -2.39 -17.25 -29.10
N VAL A 107 -1.37 -16.56 -29.61
CA VAL A 107 -1.13 -16.31 -31.04
C VAL A 107 0.23 -16.77 -31.50
N ARG A 108 0.32 -17.11 -32.78
CA ARG A 108 1.56 -17.47 -33.46
C ARG A 108 1.62 -16.81 -34.84
N LEU A 109 2.77 -16.25 -35.16
CA LEU A 109 3.12 -15.68 -36.46
C LEU A 109 4.19 -16.57 -37.07
N ASN A 110 3.88 -17.19 -38.21
CA ASN A 110 4.81 -18.04 -38.94
C ASN A 110 5.40 -17.23 -40.11
N HIS A 111 6.71 -17.05 -40.13
CA HIS A 111 7.43 -16.35 -41.18
C HIS A 111 7.48 -17.19 -42.45
N LYS A 112 6.86 -16.72 -43.54
CA LYS A 112 6.74 -17.50 -44.79
C LYS A 112 7.99 -17.40 -45.67
N ASP A 113 8.77 -16.34 -45.51
CA ASP A 113 9.94 -16.09 -46.35
C ASP A 113 11.25 -16.53 -45.64
N TRP A 114 11.20 -17.50 -44.72
CA TRP A 114 12.34 -17.96 -43.90
C TRP A 114 13.53 -18.48 -44.71
N ASN A 115 13.26 -19.03 -45.90
CA ASN A 115 14.32 -19.50 -46.80
C ASN A 115 15.13 -18.33 -47.39
N ASN A 116 14.51 -17.15 -47.51
CA ASN A 116 15.14 -15.95 -48.09
C ASN A 116 15.72 -15.02 -47.02
N PHE A 117 15.03 -14.90 -45.88
CA PHE A 117 15.40 -14.00 -44.80
C PHE A 117 15.26 -14.70 -43.46
N LYS A 118 16.35 -14.75 -42.69
CA LYS A 118 16.37 -15.28 -41.33
C LYS A 118 15.74 -14.28 -40.38
N GLN A 119 14.78 -14.75 -39.60
CA GLN A 119 14.11 -13.97 -38.57
C GLN A 119 14.78 -14.19 -37.22
N THR A 120 15.11 -13.09 -36.54
CA THR A 120 15.57 -13.09 -35.16
C THR A 120 14.54 -12.42 -34.28
N VAL A 121 14.16 -13.12 -33.21
CA VAL A 121 13.21 -12.65 -32.20
C VAL A 121 13.89 -12.58 -30.84
N THR A 122 13.40 -11.70 -29.99
CA THR A 122 13.88 -11.58 -28.61
C THR A 122 13.18 -12.59 -27.70
N ILE A 123 13.92 -13.36 -26.91
CA ILE A 123 13.37 -14.34 -25.96
C ILE A 123 13.90 -14.13 -24.56
N GLY A 124 13.06 -14.32 -23.54
CA GLY A 124 13.46 -14.20 -22.13
C GLY A 124 14.32 -15.37 -21.64
N SER A 125 15.40 -15.76 -22.31
CA SER A 125 16.18 -16.98 -22.01
C SER A 125 17.07 -16.87 -20.74
N LYS A 126 17.73 -17.97 -20.35
CA LYS A 126 18.82 -17.99 -19.35
C LYS A 126 19.87 -16.92 -19.68
N LYS A 127 20.66 -16.50 -18.67
CA LYS A 127 21.69 -15.45 -18.81
C LYS A 127 22.52 -15.67 -20.10
N ASN A 128 22.40 -14.70 -21.02
CA ASN A 128 23.19 -14.46 -22.25
C ASN A 128 22.53 -14.76 -23.62
N ASP A 129 21.43 -15.52 -23.71
CA ASP A 129 20.81 -15.87 -25.02
C ASP A 129 19.48 -15.16 -25.29
N TYR A 130 19.51 -13.84 -25.39
CA TYR A 130 18.29 -13.03 -25.48
C TYR A 130 17.80 -12.78 -26.92
N LEU A 131 18.58 -13.21 -27.93
CA LEU A 131 18.20 -13.26 -29.35
C LEU A 131 18.23 -14.70 -29.84
N THR A 132 17.19 -15.15 -30.51
CA THR A 132 17.10 -16.49 -31.10
C THR A 132 16.59 -16.41 -32.53
N ASP A 133 17.10 -17.29 -33.37
CA ASP A 133 16.59 -17.53 -34.70
C ASP A 133 15.32 -18.38 -34.59
N ARG A 134 14.21 -17.90 -35.17
CA ARG A 134 12.95 -18.65 -35.19
C ARG A 134 12.17 -18.35 -36.46
N ASP A 135 11.69 -19.39 -37.12
CA ASP A 135 10.70 -19.29 -38.19
C ASP A 135 9.33 -18.80 -37.69
N ARG A 136 9.16 -18.69 -36.36
CA ARG A 136 7.89 -18.35 -35.71
C ARG A 136 8.09 -17.42 -34.52
N SER A 137 7.19 -16.45 -34.36
CA SER A 137 7.02 -15.72 -33.11
C SER A 137 5.67 -16.04 -32.48
N SER A 138 5.57 -16.00 -31.15
CA SER A 138 4.32 -16.30 -30.44
C SER A 138 4.11 -15.43 -29.20
N CYS A 139 2.86 -15.31 -28.79
CA CYS A 139 2.45 -14.68 -27.55
C CYS A 139 1.40 -15.56 -26.86
N HIS A 140 1.79 -16.16 -25.74
CA HIS A 140 1.00 -17.09 -24.92
C HIS A 140 1.55 -17.10 -23.49
N LEU A 141 1.00 -17.93 -22.61
CA LEU A 141 1.30 -17.85 -21.18
C LEU A 141 2.80 -17.91 -20.83
N THR A 142 3.64 -18.69 -21.53
CA THR A 142 5.07 -18.79 -21.16
C THR A 142 5.92 -17.60 -21.57
N HIS A 143 5.55 -16.90 -22.65
CA HIS A 143 6.29 -15.75 -23.17
C HIS A 143 5.47 -14.98 -24.20
N CYS A 144 5.86 -13.73 -24.43
CA CYS A 144 5.34 -12.93 -25.52
C CYS A 144 6.46 -12.27 -26.34
N GLN A 145 6.58 -12.68 -27.60
CA GLN A 145 7.56 -12.18 -28.58
C GLN A 145 6.97 -11.04 -29.42
N CYS A 146 6.38 -10.05 -28.75
CA CYS A 146 6.00 -8.77 -29.35
C CYS A 146 7.18 -7.78 -29.32
N GLY A 147 7.05 -6.65 -30.00
CA GLY A 147 8.10 -5.64 -30.13
C GLY A 147 9.00 -5.89 -31.34
N LEU A 148 10.30 -5.70 -31.17
CA LEU A 148 11.23 -5.75 -32.30
C LEU A 148 11.48 -7.16 -32.83
N GLN A 149 11.46 -7.26 -34.16
CA GLN A 149 11.92 -8.43 -34.90
C GLN A 149 12.88 -8.00 -36.00
N PHE A 150 13.95 -8.78 -36.16
CA PHE A 150 15.03 -8.46 -37.08
C PHE A 150 15.07 -9.49 -38.20
N TYR A 151 15.23 -9.01 -39.43
CA TYR A 151 15.33 -9.85 -40.62
C TYR A 151 16.63 -9.57 -41.34
N HIS A 152 17.36 -10.63 -41.61
CA HIS A 152 18.65 -10.54 -42.26
C HIS A 152 18.83 -11.72 -43.22
N LYS A 153 19.56 -11.51 -44.32
CA LYS A 153 19.68 -12.53 -45.38
C LYS A 153 20.41 -13.80 -44.92
N LYS A 154 21.39 -13.67 -44.02
CA LYS A 154 22.28 -14.76 -43.60
C LYS A 154 22.37 -14.93 -42.08
N LYS A 155 22.77 -13.87 -41.38
CA LYS A 155 22.95 -13.80 -39.93
C LYS A 155 21.66 -13.86 -39.11
N MET A 156 21.73 -14.43 -37.91
CA MET A 156 20.58 -14.61 -37.02
C MET A 156 20.94 -14.75 -35.54
N GLY A 157 19.95 -14.60 -34.65
CA GLY A 157 20.13 -14.81 -33.21
C GLY A 157 21.21 -13.89 -32.62
N MET A 158 22.11 -14.49 -31.83
CA MET A 158 23.23 -13.78 -31.21
C MET A 158 24.31 -13.33 -32.19
N GLU A 159 24.35 -13.86 -33.43
CA GLU A 159 25.30 -13.43 -34.47
C GLU A 159 25.12 -11.94 -34.81
N LEU A 160 23.90 -11.42 -34.69
CA LEU A 160 23.62 -9.99 -34.90
C LEU A 160 24.51 -9.10 -34.01
N ILE A 161 24.83 -9.57 -32.81
CA ILE A 161 25.66 -8.86 -31.84
C ILE A 161 27.13 -9.23 -32.00
N ASN A 162 27.44 -10.52 -32.03
CA ASN A 162 28.81 -11.01 -32.06
C ASN A 162 29.57 -10.52 -33.30
N GLU A 163 28.88 -10.43 -34.43
CA GLU A 163 29.47 -9.96 -35.70
C GLU A 163 29.20 -8.48 -35.99
N LYS A 164 28.58 -7.76 -35.05
CA LYS A 164 28.27 -6.33 -35.15
C LYS A 164 27.51 -5.99 -36.45
N VAL A 165 26.42 -6.71 -36.71
CA VAL A 165 25.57 -6.54 -37.90
C VAL A 165 24.93 -5.15 -37.91
N LYS A 166 25.24 -4.35 -38.93
CA LYS A 166 24.75 -2.96 -39.05
C LYS A 166 23.64 -2.79 -40.09
N ASP A 167 23.65 -3.64 -41.11
CA ASP A 167 22.69 -3.57 -42.22
C ASP A 167 21.70 -4.73 -42.09
N PHE A 168 20.43 -4.40 -41.91
CA PHE A 168 19.34 -5.37 -41.82
C PHE A 168 18.52 -5.27 -43.10
N TYR A 169 18.04 -6.41 -43.61
CA TYR A 169 17.07 -6.39 -44.69
C TYR A 169 15.82 -5.62 -44.24
N GLN A 170 15.34 -5.94 -43.03
CA GLN A 170 14.24 -5.23 -42.39
C GLN A 170 14.34 -5.35 -40.87
N VAL A 171 13.98 -4.29 -40.16
CA VAL A 171 13.60 -4.35 -38.75
C VAL A 171 12.16 -3.87 -38.63
N VAL A 172 11.36 -4.57 -37.84
CA VAL A 172 9.93 -4.25 -37.64
C VAL A 172 9.60 -4.20 -36.15
N TYR A 173 8.60 -3.40 -35.79
CA TYR A 173 8.05 -3.36 -34.45
C TYR A 173 6.61 -3.91 -34.46
N ILE A 174 6.41 -5.09 -33.90
CA ILE A 174 5.12 -5.79 -33.88
C ILE A 174 4.37 -5.46 -32.59
N ILE A 175 3.12 -5.02 -32.73
CA ILE A 175 2.21 -4.85 -31.60
C ILE A 175 0.94 -5.66 -31.82
N PHE A 176 0.43 -6.25 -30.74
CA PHE A 176 -0.83 -6.98 -30.74
C PHE A 176 -1.95 -6.09 -30.23
N VAL A 177 -3.06 -6.03 -30.97
CA VAL A 177 -4.24 -5.22 -30.65
C VAL A 177 -5.51 -6.08 -30.70
N SER A 178 -6.50 -5.72 -29.90
CA SER A 178 -7.84 -6.33 -29.91
C SER A 178 -8.89 -5.27 -29.65
N ASN A 179 -10.12 -5.51 -30.08
CA ASN A 179 -11.24 -4.60 -29.87
C ASN A 179 -11.48 -4.33 -28.38
N SER A 180 -11.24 -5.34 -27.53
CA SER A 180 -11.37 -5.22 -26.07
C SER A 180 -10.14 -4.65 -25.36
N GLY A 181 -9.02 -4.47 -26.08
CA GLY A 181 -7.71 -4.13 -25.50
C GLY A 181 -7.15 -5.21 -24.58
N LYS A 182 -7.64 -6.46 -24.69
CA LYS A 182 -7.27 -7.60 -23.85
C LYS A 182 -6.84 -8.81 -24.69
N LEU A 183 -5.91 -9.59 -24.15
CA LEU A 183 -5.65 -10.99 -24.51
C LEU A 183 -5.92 -11.85 -23.27
N LEU A 184 -6.95 -12.68 -23.34
CA LEU A 184 -7.39 -13.53 -22.24
C LEU A 184 -7.06 -15.01 -22.50
N PHE A 185 -6.58 -15.71 -21.48
CA PHE A 185 -6.28 -17.13 -21.48
C PHE A 185 -7.38 -17.95 -20.82
N GLY A 186 -7.77 -19.08 -21.43
CA GLY A 186 -8.75 -20.03 -20.90
C GLY A 186 -10.10 -19.37 -20.57
N PRO A 187 -11.11 -20.16 -20.17
CA PRO A 187 -11.83 -19.85 -18.95
C PRO A 187 -11.19 -20.64 -17.80
N ILE A 188 -11.10 -20.05 -16.62
CA ILE A 188 -10.82 -20.75 -15.35
C ILE A 188 -12.11 -20.80 -14.55
N THR A 189 -12.47 -21.98 -14.06
CA THR A 189 -13.64 -22.14 -13.21
C THR A 189 -13.25 -21.98 -11.74
N ILE A 190 -13.80 -20.96 -11.08
CA ILE A 190 -13.69 -20.75 -9.64
C ILE A 190 -14.92 -21.37 -8.97
N LYS A 191 -14.68 -22.27 -8.01
CA LYS A 191 -15.73 -22.98 -7.28
C LYS A 191 -16.00 -22.29 -5.95
N SER A 192 -17.02 -21.44 -5.90
CA SER A 192 -17.39 -20.62 -4.76
C SER A 192 -16.20 -19.80 -4.24
N ASN A 193 -15.81 -19.98 -2.99
CA ASN A 193 -14.68 -19.33 -2.32
C ASN A 193 -13.34 -20.10 -2.48
N ASN A 194 -13.26 -21.11 -3.35
CA ASN A 194 -12.06 -21.91 -3.58
C ASN A 194 -11.22 -21.30 -4.70
N PHE A 195 -10.29 -20.41 -4.34
CA PHE A 195 -9.47 -19.65 -5.29
C PHE A 195 -8.17 -20.39 -5.66
N PRO A 196 -8.05 -21.03 -6.83
CA PRO A 196 -6.83 -21.77 -7.18
C PRO A 196 -5.66 -20.82 -7.50
N LEU A 197 -4.43 -21.26 -7.24
CA LEU A 197 -3.23 -20.63 -7.78
C LEU A 197 -3.16 -20.89 -9.28
N ILE A 198 -2.82 -19.83 -10.01
CA ILE A 198 -2.62 -19.83 -11.46
C ILE A 198 -1.28 -19.18 -11.77
N LEU A 199 -0.73 -19.50 -12.94
CA LEU A 199 0.43 -18.78 -13.45
C LEU A 199 -0.01 -17.45 -14.07
N CYS A 200 0.48 -16.34 -13.55
CA CYS A 200 0.39 -15.05 -14.21
C CYS A 200 1.74 -14.70 -14.86
N PRO A 201 1.74 -14.03 -16.02
CA PRO A 201 2.94 -13.38 -16.52
C PRO A 201 3.56 -12.40 -15.51
N ASN A 202 4.88 -12.27 -15.55
CA ASN A 202 5.67 -11.37 -14.69
C ASN A 202 6.69 -10.57 -15.54
N LYS A 203 7.56 -9.77 -14.91
CA LYS A 203 8.46 -8.79 -15.55
C LYS A 203 9.33 -9.36 -16.68
N GLY A 204 9.68 -10.64 -16.63
CA GLY A 204 10.48 -11.32 -17.65
C GLY A 204 9.68 -11.94 -18.81
N TRP A 205 8.35 -11.86 -18.78
CA TRP A 205 7.48 -12.49 -19.79
C TRP A 205 7.65 -11.92 -21.19
N VAL A 206 7.91 -10.61 -21.27
CA VAL A 206 8.36 -9.90 -22.47
C VAL A 206 9.84 -9.57 -22.30
N ASN A 207 10.66 -9.90 -23.29
CA ASN A 207 12.10 -9.63 -23.22
C ASN A 207 12.36 -8.11 -23.35
N LYS A 208 13.21 -7.55 -22.46
CA LYS A 208 13.54 -6.11 -22.45
C LYS A 208 14.08 -5.56 -23.78
N LEU A 209 14.79 -6.39 -24.56
CA LEU A 209 15.36 -6.00 -25.85
C LEU A 209 14.34 -5.93 -26.97
N SER A 210 13.11 -6.43 -26.74
CA SER A 210 12.03 -6.21 -27.68
C SER A 210 11.59 -4.74 -27.72
N SER A 211 12.08 -3.92 -26.77
CA SER A 211 11.62 -2.56 -26.48
C SER A 211 10.16 -2.47 -26.08
N SER A 212 9.52 -3.60 -25.78
CA SER A 212 8.23 -3.65 -25.08
C SER A 212 8.46 -4.09 -23.64
N GLN A 213 7.57 -3.71 -22.74
CA GLN A 213 7.67 -4.08 -21.32
C GLN A 213 6.37 -4.69 -20.82
N TYR A 214 6.46 -5.77 -20.06
CA TYR A 214 5.33 -6.25 -19.28
C TYR A 214 5.35 -5.67 -17.87
N ILE A 215 4.22 -5.13 -17.43
CA ILE A 215 4.02 -4.58 -16.09
C ILE A 215 2.96 -5.43 -15.39
N PRO A 216 3.34 -6.26 -14.39
CA PRO A 216 2.37 -7.01 -13.59
C PRO A 216 1.59 -6.06 -12.67
N ILE A 217 0.31 -6.35 -12.44
CA ILE A 217 -0.52 -5.66 -11.44
C ILE A 217 -0.09 -6.07 -10.05
N GLU A 218 -0.11 -7.38 -9.77
CA GLU A 218 0.37 -7.93 -8.50
C GLU A 218 1.86 -8.24 -8.62
N LYS A 219 2.66 -7.70 -7.68
CA LYS A 219 4.13 -7.84 -7.70
C LYS A 219 4.63 -8.89 -6.71
N ASP A 220 3.78 -9.27 -5.75
CA ASP A 220 4.09 -10.17 -4.66
C ASP A 220 3.24 -11.44 -4.80
N GLY A 221 3.85 -12.59 -4.53
CA GLY A 221 3.30 -13.91 -4.82
C GLY A 221 4.41 -14.95 -4.83
N ILE A 222 4.13 -16.15 -5.32
CA ILE A 222 5.12 -17.23 -5.33
C ILE A 222 5.91 -17.16 -6.64
N ILE A 223 7.23 -17.00 -6.54
CA ILE A 223 8.15 -16.93 -7.69
C ILE A 223 9.24 -17.98 -7.51
N PHE A 224 9.26 -18.98 -8.39
CA PHE A 224 10.33 -19.97 -8.45
C PHE A 224 11.46 -19.50 -9.37
N GLU A 225 12.70 -19.87 -9.03
CA GLU A 225 13.88 -19.55 -9.86
C GLU A 225 13.71 -20.09 -11.29
N LYS A 226 13.12 -21.28 -11.43
CA LYS A 226 12.86 -21.94 -12.72
C LYS A 226 11.87 -21.19 -13.60
N PHE A 227 11.06 -20.29 -13.06
CA PHE A 227 10.23 -19.39 -13.86
C PHE A 227 11.05 -18.33 -14.59
N LEU A 228 12.33 -18.11 -14.24
CA LEU A 228 13.20 -17.11 -14.84
C LEU A 228 12.57 -15.70 -14.82
N ASN A 229 11.84 -15.40 -13.74
CA ASN A 229 11.07 -14.16 -13.56
C ASN A 229 10.01 -13.90 -14.66
N ARG A 230 9.62 -14.92 -15.44
CA ARG A 230 8.56 -14.81 -16.46
C ARG A 230 7.18 -15.02 -15.89
N HIS A 231 7.09 -15.68 -14.74
CA HIS A 231 5.83 -16.03 -14.08
C HIS A 231 5.85 -15.67 -12.61
N ILE A 232 4.64 -15.53 -12.08
CA ILE A 232 4.32 -15.45 -10.67
C ILE A 232 3.05 -16.28 -10.44
N LEU A 233 3.02 -17.08 -9.39
CA LEU A 233 1.82 -17.82 -9.00
C LEU A 233 0.98 -16.95 -8.06
N LEU A 234 -0.29 -16.81 -8.42
CA LEU A 234 -1.26 -15.97 -7.71
C LEU A 234 -2.62 -16.67 -7.63
N PRO A 235 -3.38 -16.50 -6.54
CA PRO A 235 -4.76 -16.93 -6.50
C PRO A 235 -5.58 -16.16 -7.54
N ILE A 236 -6.36 -16.87 -8.33
CA ILE A 236 -7.37 -16.23 -9.19
C ILE A 236 -8.66 -16.05 -8.40
N TYR A 237 -9.21 -14.84 -8.45
CA TYR A 237 -10.43 -14.46 -7.75
C TYR A 237 -11.13 -13.31 -8.49
N SER A 238 -12.44 -13.18 -8.27
CA SER A 238 -13.21 -12.07 -8.84
C SER A 238 -12.94 -10.80 -8.03
N LYS A 239 -12.31 -9.78 -8.65
CA LYS A 239 -12.04 -8.49 -7.97
C LYS A 239 -13.33 -7.69 -7.72
N HIS A 240 -14.35 -7.85 -8.57
CA HIS A 240 -15.69 -7.32 -8.35
C HIS A 240 -16.71 -8.44 -8.58
N ALA A 241 -17.90 -8.33 -7.98
CA ALA A 241 -18.95 -9.33 -8.09
C ALA A 241 -19.33 -9.66 -9.55
N ASP A 242 -19.25 -8.67 -10.44
CA ASP A 242 -19.71 -8.76 -11.83
C ASP A 242 -18.59 -8.94 -12.86
N THR A 243 -17.35 -9.22 -12.44
CA THR A 243 -16.22 -9.36 -13.38
C THR A 243 -15.88 -10.81 -13.67
N ASN A 244 -16.12 -11.24 -14.91
CA ASN A 244 -15.70 -12.55 -15.44
C ASN A 244 -14.25 -12.53 -15.96
N VAL A 245 -13.40 -11.63 -15.44
CA VAL A 245 -12.03 -11.44 -15.96
C VAL A 245 -11.07 -11.17 -14.82
N PHE A 246 -9.95 -11.88 -14.81
CA PHE A 246 -8.80 -11.62 -13.95
C PHE A 246 -7.65 -11.07 -14.77
N ILE A 247 -7.18 -9.85 -14.49
CA ILE A 247 -6.05 -9.26 -15.20
C ILE A 247 -4.78 -9.44 -14.36
N CYS A 248 -3.78 -10.10 -14.96
CA CYS A 248 -2.45 -10.27 -14.36
C CYS A 248 -1.58 -9.00 -14.52
N GLY A 249 -1.77 -8.27 -15.62
CA GLY A 249 -0.93 -7.11 -15.96
C GLY A 249 -1.14 -6.60 -17.38
N GLU A 250 -0.23 -5.75 -17.86
CA GLU A 250 -0.30 -5.14 -19.18
C GLU A 250 1.06 -5.08 -19.90
N VAL A 251 1.03 -5.30 -21.22
CA VAL A 251 2.17 -5.01 -22.12
C VAL A 251 2.10 -3.55 -22.51
N HIS A 252 3.22 -2.84 -22.35
CA HIS A 252 3.42 -1.48 -22.80
C HIS A 252 4.31 -1.49 -24.04
N TYR A 253 3.82 -0.87 -25.10
CA TYR A 253 4.53 -0.71 -26.36
C TYR A 253 5.16 0.69 -26.45
N LEU A 254 6.16 0.86 -27.32
CA LEU A 254 6.86 2.14 -27.53
C LEU A 254 5.97 3.24 -28.13
N ASP A 255 4.91 2.85 -28.83
CA ASP A 255 3.92 3.77 -29.40
C ASP A 255 2.85 4.21 -28.37
N ARG A 256 3.08 3.90 -27.08
CA ARG A 256 2.20 4.18 -25.93
C ARG A 256 0.91 3.35 -25.91
N LYS A 257 0.70 2.44 -26.85
CA LYS A 257 -0.41 1.49 -26.77
C LYS A 257 -0.15 0.47 -25.66
N LYS A 258 -1.24 -0.12 -25.18
CA LYS A 258 -1.22 -1.14 -24.12
C LYS A 258 -2.11 -2.31 -24.48
N LEU A 259 -1.72 -3.50 -24.03
CA LEU A 259 -2.53 -4.71 -24.12
C LEU A 259 -2.63 -5.36 -22.74
N LYS A 260 -3.84 -5.49 -22.21
CA LYS A 260 -4.08 -6.16 -20.93
C LYS A 260 -4.04 -7.67 -21.09
N ILE A 261 -3.38 -8.36 -20.17
CA ILE A 261 -3.18 -9.82 -20.20
C ILE A 261 -3.82 -10.43 -18.97
N GLY A 262 -4.61 -11.49 -19.15
CA GLY A 262 -5.36 -12.09 -18.06
C GLY A 262 -6.06 -13.40 -18.41
N TYR A 263 -7.06 -13.74 -17.63
CA TYR A 263 -7.89 -14.93 -17.74
C TYR A 263 -9.37 -14.56 -17.79
N GLU A 264 -10.17 -15.34 -18.52
CA GLU A 264 -11.62 -15.36 -18.29
C GLU A 264 -11.89 -16.21 -17.05
N ILE A 265 -12.82 -15.77 -16.20
CA ILE A 265 -13.27 -16.49 -15.01
C ILE A 265 -14.73 -16.93 -15.22
N LYS A 266 -15.04 -18.16 -14.81
CA LYS A 266 -16.41 -18.65 -14.60
C LYS A 266 -16.59 -18.97 -13.12
N ASN A 267 -17.57 -18.35 -12.47
CA ASN A 267 -17.88 -18.62 -11.08
C ASN A 267 -18.97 -19.70 -11.00
N GLU A 268 -18.72 -20.78 -10.24
CA GLU A 268 -19.68 -21.84 -9.94
C GLU A 268 -19.96 -21.86 -8.44
N LEU A 269 -21.23 -21.88 -8.02
CA LEU A 269 -21.62 -21.91 -6.61
C LEU A 269 -21.60 -23.34 -6.02
N THR A 270 -20.59 -24.14 -6.38
CA THR A 270 -20.45 -25.53 -5.91
C THR A 270 -19.13 -25.73 -5.16
N ASN A 271 -19.04 -26.80 -4.36
CA ASN A 271 -17.81 -27.24 -3.69
C ASN A 271 -17.14 -26.13 -2.85
N GLU A 272 -17.95 -25.43 -2.05
CA GLU A 272 -17.47 -24.38 -1.15
C GLU A 272 -16.41 -24.93 -0.20
N LEU A 273 -15.28 -24.23 -0.13
CA LEU A 273 -14.21 -24.52 0.82
C LEU A 273 -14.68 -24.10 2.20
N LYS A 274 -14.68 -25.04 3.15
CA LYS A 274 -14.95 -24.73 4.55
C LYS A 274 -13.90 -23.74 5.07
N ILE A 275 -14.37 -22.61 5.59
CA ILE A 275 -13.52 -21.61 6.24
C ILE A 275 -13.53 -21.85 7.75
N GLU A 276 -12.36 -22.13 8.31
CA GLU A 276 -12.20 -22.33 9.76
C GLU A 276 -11.84 -21.03 10.45
N SER A 277 -12.16 -20.89 11.73
CA SER A 277 -11.85 -19.68 12.48
C SER A 277 -10.43 -19.74 13.04
N LEU A 278 -9.69 -18.62 13.04
CA LEU A 278 -8.32 -18.51 13.54
C LEU A 278 -8.17 -17.41 14.58
N ASN A 279 -7.59 -17.71 15.74
CA ASN A 279 -7.10 -16.67 16.66
C ASN A 279 -5.59 -16.46 16.48
N LEU A 280 -5.19 -15.36 15.84
CA LEU A 280 -3.79 -15.05 15.53
C LEU A 280 -2.87 -14.90 16.75
N LEU A 281 -3.41 -14.70 17.96
CA LEU A 281 -2.59 -14.60 19.17
C LEU A 281 -2.15 -15.95 19.71
N ASN A 282 -2.94 -17.01 19.49
CA ASN A 282 -2.79 -18.29 20.19
C ASN A 282 -2.64 -19.48 19.22
N GLU A 283 -2.93 -19.29 17.94
CA GLU A 283 -2.99 -20.36 16.95
C GLU A 283 -2.06 -20.08 15.77
N LYS A 284 -1.53 -21.15 15.19
CA LYS A 284 -0.66 -21.09 14.01
C LYS A 284 -1.47 -20.93 12.72
N LEU A 285 -0.93 -20.17 11.79
CA LEU A 285 -1.30 -20.07 10.38
C LEU A 285 -0.92 -21.33 9.60
N SER A 286 -1.52 -22.47 9.98
CA SER A 286 -1.39 -23.75 9.29
C SER A 286 -2.75 -24.44 9.15
N CYS A 287 -2.91 -25.33 8.17
CA CYS A 287 -4.17 -26.07 8.00
C CYS A 287 -4.41 -27.12 9.09
N LYS A 288 -3.35 -27.60 9.71
CA LYS A 288 -3.40 -28.56 10.82
C LYS A 288 -2.37 -28.16 11.87
N ASN A 289 -2.73 -28.29 13.14
CA ASN A 289 -1.92 -27.81 14.26
C ASN A 289 -0.56 -28.52 14.38
N ASP A 290 -0.43 -29.72 13.80
CA ASP A 290 0.79 -30.53 13.77
C ASP A 290 1.81 -30.09 12.70
N ARG A 291 1.41 -29.23 11.75
CA ARG A 291 2.30 -28.74 10.70
C ARG A 291 2.72 -27.29 10.95
N PRO A 292 4.00 -26.95 10.68
CA PRO A 292 4.49 -25.59 10.84
C PRO A 292 3.89 -24.66 9.79
N GLU A 293 3.82 -23.36 10.08
CA GLU A 293 3.28 -22.36 9.14
C GLU A 293 4.09 -22.31 7.85
N ASN A 294 5.42 -22.42 7.94
CA ASN A 294 6.34 -22.40 6.80
C ASN A 294 6.14 -23.53 5.77
N ASP A 295 5.34 -24.55 6.10
CA ASP A 295 4.94 -25.60 5.14
C ASP A 295 3.91 -25.11 4.12
N PHE A 296 3.38 -23.89 4.27
CA PHE A 296 2.33 -23.33 3.43
C PHE A 296 2.78 -22.02 2.78
N TYR A 297 2.20 -21.71 1.62
CA TYR A 297 2.13 -20.34 1.10
C TYR A 297 0.82 -19.71 1.56
N HIS A 298 0.86 -18.43 1.95
CA HIS A 298 -0.26 -17.74 2.56
C HIS A 298 -0.70 -16.55 1.73
N PHE A 299 -2.02 -16.41 1.55
CA PHE A 299 -2.63 -15.28 0.88
C PHE A 299 -3.78 -14.72 1.70
N GLY A 300 -3.69 -13.45 2.08
CA GLY A 300 -4.74 -12.74 2.80
C GLY A 300 -5.76 -12.12 1.84
N TYR A 301 -6.99 -12.60 1.92
CA TYR A 301 -8.16 -12.10 1.19
C TYR A 301 -8.96 -11.14 2.05
N ASN A 302 -9.32 -10.00 1.49
CA ASN A 302 -10.19 -9.01 2.13
C ASN A 302 -11.30 -8.60 1.15
N LEU A 303 -12.54 -8.65 1.64
CA LEU A 303 -13.70 -8.07 0.97
C LEU A 303 -13.71 -6.57 1.29
N TYR A 304 -13.32 -5.73 0.33
CA TYR A 304 -13.37 -4.29 0.52
C TYR A 304 -14.72 -3.76 0.04
N ASN A 305 -15.56 -3.31 0.97
CA ASN A 305 -16.87 -2.70 0.71
C ASN A 305 -16.70 -1.45 -0.19
N GLY A 306 -16.92 -1.61 -1.50
CA GLY A 306 -17.00 -0.52 -2.48
C GLY A 306 -15.84 -0.40 -3.48
N SER A 307 -14.63 -0.89 -3.17
CA SER A 307 -13.45 -0.77 -4.07
C SER A 307 -13.01 -2.09 -4.72
N GLY A 308 -13.68 -3.21 -4.38
CA GLY A 308 -13.37 -4.54 -4.89
C GLY A 308 -12.52 -5.36 -3.93
N SER A 309 -12.55 -6.68 -4.10
CA SER A 309 -11.80 -7.60 -3.25
C SER A 309 -10.29 -7.51 -3.51
N MET A 310 -9.50 -7.75 -2.47
CA MET A 310 -8.03 -7.76 -2.56
C MET A 310 -7.46 -9.06 -1.98
N MET A 311 -6.52 -9.65 -2.71
CA MET A 311 -5.71 -10.78 -2.26
C MET A 311 -4.26 -10.34 -2.19
N LYS A 312 -3.59 -10.57 -1.06
CA LYS A 312 -2.16 -10.26 -0.90
C LYS A 312 -1.37 -11.46 -0.43
N PHE A 313 -0.17 -11.63 -0.98
CA PHE A 313 0.77 -12.62 -0.48
C PHE A 313 1.29 -12.22 0.91
N ILE A 314 1.35 -13.19 1.82
CA ILE A 314 1.91 -13.04 3.17
C ILE A 314 3.20 -13.86 3.20
N ASP A 315 4.34 -13.18 3.14
CA ASP A 315 5.64 -13.81 3.33
C ASP A 315 5.88 -14.04 4.82
N MET A 316 5.77 -15.29 5.27
CA MET A 316 5.98 -15.66 6.67
C MET A 316 7.38 -15.32 7.19
N ALA A 317 8.40 -15.29 6.32
CA ALA A 317 9.75 -14.87 6.73
C ALA A 317 9.81 -13.37 7.07
N ASN A 318 8.88 -12.58 6.51
CA ASN A 318 8.80 -11.13 6.67
C ASN A 318 7.41 -10.69 7.17
N ILE A 319 6.75 -11.52 7.99
CA ILE A 319 5.35 -11.30 8.41
C ILE A 319 5.13 -9.93 9.07
N ASN A 320 6.13 -9.41 9.77
CA ASN A 320 6.08 -8.09 10.42
C ASN A 320 5.93 -6.91 9.44
N ASN A 321 6.25 -7.12 8.16
CA ASN A 321 6.03 -6.11 7.10
C ASN A 321 4.58 -6.14 6.57
N TYR A 322 3.80 -7.15 6.93
CA TYR A 322 2.42 -7.32 6.51
C TYR A 322 1.47 -6.86 7.63
N ARG A 323 0.30 -6.31 7.25
CA ARG A 323 -0.75 -5.96 8.20
C ARG A 323 -1.95 -6.87 7.96
N ILE A 324 -2.18 -7.80 8.88
CA ILE A 324 -3.41 -8.60 8.90
C ILE A 324 -4.52 -7.74 9.49
N ILE A 325 -5.70 -7.77 8.88
CA ILE A 325 -6.81 -6.87 9.17
C ILE A 325 -8.00 -7.72 9.65
N HIS A 326 -8.90 -7.10 10.40
CA HIS A 326 -10.15 -7.71 10.83
C HIS A 326 -10.95 -8.26 9.64
N ASP A 327 -11.60 -9.41 9.84
CA ASP A 327 -12.34 -10.18 8.82
C ASP A 327 -11.53 -10.65 7.59
N SER A 328 -10.19 -10.56 7.63
CA SER A 328 -9.35 -11.21 6.61
C SER A 328 -9.58 -12.72 6.58
N ILE A 329 -9.71 -13.30 5.39
CA ILE A 329 -9.66 -14.75 5.17
C ILE A 329 -8.28 -15.09 4.62
N ILE A 330 -7.56 -15.98 5.27
CA ILE A 330 -6.22 -16.41 4.86
C ILE A 330 -6.34 -17.76 4.16
N TYR A 331 -5.92 -17.79 2.90
CA TYR A 331 -5.84 -19.01 2.09
C TYR A 331 -4.44 -19.61 2.20
N LEU A 332 -4.39 -20.93 2.41
CA LEU A 332 -3.15 -21.66 2.61
C LEU A 332 -2.98 -22.73 1.53
N TYR A 333 -1.82 -22.75 0.89
CA TYR A 333 -1.47 -23.72 -0.15
C TYR A 333 -0.28 -24.56 0.34
N ASP A 334 -0.48 -25.86 0.51
CA ASP A 334 0.57 -26.78 0.97
C ASP A 334 1.72 -26.83 -0.02
N LYS A 335 2.92 -26.45 0.44
CA LYS A 335 4.15 -26.53 -0.36
C LYS A 335 4.47 -27.97 -0.77
N LYS A 336 3.93 -28.97 -0.06
CA LYS A 336 4.12 -30.38 -0.40
C LYS A 336 3.25 -30.86 -1.56
N ASN A 337 2.32 -30.05 -2.07
CA ASN A 337 1.51 -30.38 -3.24
C ASN A 337 2.39 -30.72 -4.46
N ASP A 338 2.12 -31.86 -5.10
CA ASP A 338 2.98 -32.38 -6.17
C ASP A 338 3.09 -31.44 -7.37
N ASN A 339 1.98 -30.79 -7.77
CA ASN A 339 1.99 -29.81 -8.86
C ASN A 339 2.84 -28.58 -8.52
N LEU A 340 2.82 -28.12 -7.25
CA LEU A 340 3.69 -27.02 -6.82
C LEU A 340 5.17 -27.42 -6.84
N LYS A 341 5.51 -28.63 -6.37
CA LYS A 341 6.88 -29.14 -6.41
C LYS A 341 7.40 -29.29 -7.84
N GLU A 342 6.56 -29.77 -8.75
CA GLU A 342 6.90 -29.88 -10.17
C GLU A 342 7.20 -28.50 -10.76
N LEU A 343 6.33 -27.50 -10.52
CA LEU A 343 6.56 -26.13 -10.96
C LEU A 343 7.83 -25.51 -10.35
N GLU A 344 8.14 -25.81 -9.10
CA GLU A 344 9.35 -25.33 -8.43
C GLU A 344 10.62 -25.93 -9.04
N LYS A 345 10.60 -27.24 -9.32
CA LYS A 345 11.75 -28.01 -9.81
C LYS A 345 12.00 -27.79 -11.30
N ASP A 346 10.95 -27.82 -12.10
CA ASP A 346 11.03 -27.92 -13.56
C ASP A 346 10.51 -26.66 -14.26
N GLY A 347 9.82 -25.77 -13.52
CA GLY A 347 9.15 -24.60 -14.10
C GLY A 347 7.87 -25.00 -14.80
N TYR A 348 7.41 -24.16 -15.73
CA TYR A 348 6.24 -24.46 -16.54
C TYR A 348 6.61 -24.53 -18.02
N ASN A 349 6.32 -25.67 -18.65
CA ASN A 349 6.48 -25.85 -20.07
C ASN A 349 5.12 -26.06 -20.74
N PHE A 350 4.62 -24.97 -21.33
CA PHE A 350 3.37 -24.96 -22.08
C PHE A 350 3.26 -26.07 -23.14
N PHE A 351 4.36 -26.47 -23.77
CA PHE A 351 4.33 -27.43 -24.88
C PHE A 351 3.95 -28.86 -24.48
N TYR A 352 4.12 -29.25 -23.21
CA TYR A 352 3.72 -30.58 -22.75
C TYR A 352 2.20 -30.75 -22.66
N PHE A 353 1.44 -29.65 -22.62
CA PHE A 353 0.02 -29.68 -22.26
C PHE A 353 -0.93 -29.25 -23.39
N ILE A 354 -0.46 -29.16 -24.64
CA ILE A 354 -1.24 -28.67 -25.80
C ILE A 354 -1.78 -29.84 -26.63
N ASP A 355 -2.11 -30.97 -26.00
CA ASP A 355 -3.03 -31.88 -26.67
C ASP A 355 -4.44 -31.24 -26.70
N GLU A 356 -5.31 -31.72 -27.59
CA GLU A 356 -6.62 -31.11 -27.79
C GLU A 356 -7.59 -31.32 -26.61
N THR A 357 -7.24 -32.17 -25.65
CA THR A 357 -8.12 -32.66 -24.58
C THR A 357 -7.84 -32.09 -23.20
N HIS A 358 -6.62 -31.63 -22.91
CA HIS A 358 -6.24 -31.18 -21.57
C HIS A 358 -6.20 -29.65 -21.45
N TYR A 359 -6.67 -29.16 -20.30
CA TYR A 359 -6.54 -27.77 -19.92
C TYR A 359 -5.07 -27.46 -19.63
N PRO A 360 -4.40 -26.56 -20.39
CA PRO A 360 -2.95 -26.49 -20.33
C PRO A 360 -2.42 -25.74 -19.10
N TYR A 361 -3.27 -25.04 -18.35
CA TYR A 361 -2.82 -24.15 -17.29
C TYR A 361 -2.92 -24.84 -15.92
N PRO A 362 -1.86 -24.80 -15.10
CA PRO A 362 -1.91 -25.42 -13.79
C PRO A 362 -2.86 -24.64 -12.88
N GLU A 363 -3.71 -25.39 -12.17
CA GLU A 363 -4.63 -24.89 -11.14
C GLU A 363 -4.33 -25.63 -9.83
N ILE A 364 -3.77 -24.94 -8.84
CA ILE A 364 -3.51 -25.54 -7.52
C ILE A 364 -4.50 -24.98 -6.51
N LYS A 365 -5.42 -25.82 -6.03
CA LYS A 365 -6.40 -25.40 -5.04
C LYS A 365 -5.76 -25.14 -3.66
N PRO A 366 -6.30 -24.20 -2.88
CA PRO A 366 -5.96 -24.05 -1.47
C PRO A 366 -6.21 -25.37 -0.73
N SER A 367 -5.32 -25.67 0.21
CA SER A 367 -5.45 -26.81 1.10
C SER A 367 -6.48 -26.54 2.20
N CYS A 368 -6.55 -25.29 2.66
CA CYS A 368 -7.58 -24.81 3.57
C CYS A 368 -7.68 -23.28 3.51
N ALA A 369 -8.70 -22.72 4.17
CA ALA A 369 -8.82 -21.28 4.41
C ALA A 369 -9.23 -21.02 5.87
N LYS A 370 -8.72 -19.92 6.43
CA LYS A 370 -9.05 -19.52 7.80
C LYS A 370 -9.49 -18.06 7.88
N ILE A 371 -10.63 -17.78 8.50
CA ILE A 371 -11.08 -16.42 8.83
C ILE A 371 -10.48 -15.98 10.16
N VAL A 372 -9.91 -14.79 10.18
CA VAL A 372 -9.33 -14.22 11.39
C VAL A 372 -10.43 -13.80 12.35
N LYS A 373 -10.40 -14.32 13.58
CA LYS A 373 -11.34 -13.94 14.65
C LYS A 373 -11.09 -12.50 15.12
N PRO A 374 -12.13 -11.83 15.63
CA PRO A 374 -11.96 -10.61 16.40
C PRO A 374 -10.97 -10.82 17.56
N LEU A 375 -10.10 -9.84 17.77
CA LEU A 375 -9.14 -9.81 18.87
C LEU A 375 -9.57 -8.81 19.93
N ASN A 376 -9.26 -9.09 21.20
CA ASN A 376 -9.50 -8.13 22.28
C ASN A 376 -8.61 -6.90 22.09
N ALA A 377 -9.22 -5.72 22.17
CA ALA A 377 -8.54 -4.45 22.00
C ALA A 377 -9.06 -3.42 22.99
N SER A 378 -8.37 -2.29 23.07
CA SER A 378 -8.76 -1.16 23.89
C SER A 378 -8.61 0.15 23.12
N LEU A 379 -9.50 1.10 23.41
CA LEU A 379 -9.34 2.46 22.94
C LEU A 379 -8.30 3.18 23.78
N LYS A 380 -7.43 3.92 23.10
CA LYS A 380 -6.34 4.71 23.69
C LYS A 380 -6.29 6.08 23.04
N VAL A 381 -5.79 7.07 23.78
CA VAL A 381 -5.61 8.44 23.29
C VAL A 381 -4.14 8.69 23.00
N PHE A 382 -3.87 9.31 21.86
CA PHE A 382 -2.55 9.71 21.42
C PHE A 382 -2.50 11.20 21.09
N THR A 383 -1.33 11.80 21.24
CA THR A 383 -1.05 13.16 20.76
C THR A 383 -0.61 13.15 19.29
N THR A 384 -0.45 14.34 18.69
CA THR A 384 0.13 14.52 17.34
C THR A 384 1.53 13.92 17.19
N ASP A 385 2.26 13.80 18.30
CA ASP A 385 3.64 13.30 18.31
C ASP A 385 3.70 11.77 18.49
N ASP A 386 2.56 11.09 18.31
CA ASP A 386 2.39 9.64 18.49
C ASP A 386 2.67 9.13 19.93
N GLU A 387 2.61 10.01 20.93
CA GLU A 387 2.75 9.65 22.34
C GLU A 387 1.40 9.22 22.93
N GLU A 388 1.37 8.03 23.56
CA GLU A 388 0.20 7.52 24.28
C GLU A 388 -0.02 8.32 25.58
N ILE A 389 -1.22 8.86 25.76
CA ILE A 389 -1.62 9.49 27.01
C ILE A 389 -1.77 8.42 28.09
N LYS A 390 -1.04 8.61 29.20
CA LYS A 390 -1.15 7.77 30.37
C LYS A 390 -2.19 8.34 31.31
N PHE A 391 -3.13 7.50 31.71
CA PHE A 391 -4.17 7.85 32.66
C PHE A 391 -3.93 7.16 34.00
N SER A 392 -4.36 7.81 35.08
CA SER A 392 -4.48 7.18 36.40
C SER A 392 -5.87 6.58 36.59
N GLU A 393 -5.98 5.65 37.53
CA GLU A 393 -7.27 5.07 37.93
C GLU A 393 -8.07 6.07 38.76
N SER A 394 -9.37 6.20 38.50
CA SER A 394 -10.27 6.89 39.42
C SER A 394 -10.54 6.00 40.64
N LYS A 395 -10.47 6.59 41.84
CA LYS A 395 -10.75 5.86 43.08
C LYS A 395 -12.20 5.40 43.19
N ASN A 396 -13.12 6.13 42.57
CA ASN A 396 -14.55 6.00 42.80
C ASN A 396 -15.29 5.30 41.65
N ASN A 397 -14.68 5.26 40.46
CA ASN A 397 -15.21 4.48 39.34
C ASN A 397 -14.08 3.98 38.43
N SER A 398 -13.78 2.67 38.51
CA SER A 398 -12.74 2.04 37.70
C SER A 398 -12.97 2.12 36.18
N ASN A 399 -14.20 2.44 35.73
CA ASN A 399 -14.54 2.61 34.33
C ASN A 399 -14.22 4.01 33.79
N ILE A 400 -13.89 4.97 34.67
CA ILE A 400 -13.48 6.33 34.31
C ILE A 400 -12.02 6.50 34.70
N LYS A 401 -11.19 6.91 33.73
CA LYS A 401 -9.78 7.20 33.95
C LYS A 401 -9.57 8.68 34.25
N LEU A 402 -8.44 9.03 34.86
CA LEU A 402 -8.08 10.41 35.18
C LEU A 402 -6.90 10.86 34.33
N PHE A 403 -7.07 12.00 33.67
CA PHE A 403 -6.00 12.68 32.93
C PHE A 403 -5.60 13.95 33.69
N SER A 404 -4.40 13.91 34.25
CA SER A 404 -3.83 15.01 35.01
C SER A 404 -3.23 16.07 34.08
N ILE A 405 -3.68 17.30 34.23
CA ILE A 405 -3.23 18.46 33.45
C ILE A 405 -2.33 19.31 34.33
N ASP A 406 -1.08 19.45 33.94
CA ASP A 406 -0.12 20.36 34.58
C ASP A 406 0.07 21.65 33.75
N LYS A 407 1.00 22.51 34.19
CA LYS A 407 1.21 23.85 33.63
C LYS A 407 1.75 23.79 32.21
N SER A 408 2.48 22.72 31.90
CA SER A 408 3.08 22.52 30.58
C SER A 408 2.03 22.24 29.51
N LEU A 409 0.80 21.87 29.90
CA LEU A 409 -0.31 21.62 28.99
C LEU A 409 -1.35 22.75 28.96
N MET A 410 -1.18 23.80 29.77
CA MET A 410 -2.13 24.92 29.87
C MET A 410 -2.01 25.92 28.71
N ASN A 411 -3.15 26.43 28.24
CA ASN A 411 -3.26 27.37 27.13
C ASN A 411 -2.54 26.90 25.85
N ILE A 412 -2.32 25.58 25.72
CA ILE A 412 -1.79 24.95 24.52
C ILE A 412 -2.92 24.19 23.87
N ARG A 413 -3.26 24.59 22.65
CA ARG A 413 -4.16 23.83 21.80
C ARG A 413 -3.40 22.65 21.19
N LYS A 414 -3.74 21.43 21.61
CA LYS A 414 -3.17 20.18 21.07
C LYS A 414 -4.25 19.33 20.42
N GLU A 415 -3.89 18.62 19.35
CA GLU A 415 -4.77 17.60 18.76
C GLU A 415 -4.60 16.27 19.51
N TYR A 416 -5.71 15.56 19.65
CA TYR A 416 -5.76 14.26 20.31
C TYR A 416 -6.54 13.30 19.42
N ASP A 417 -6.01 12.09 19.29
CA ASP A 417 -6.58 11.04 18.44
C ASP A 417 -6.89 9.80 19.25
N CYS A 418 -8.09 9.24 19.04
CA CYS A 418 -8.49 7.97 19.64
C CYS A 418 -8.12 6.84 18.67
N ARG A 419 -7.36 5.86 19.16
CA ARG A 419 -6.93 4.70 18.35
C ARG A 419 -7.31 3.41 19.03
N ILE A 420 -7.54 2.38 18.22
CA ILE A 420 -7.83 1.02 18.68
C ILE A 420 -6.51 0.24 18.68
N GLU A 421 -6.04 -0.16 19.86
CA GLU A 421 -4.85 -0.98 20.01
C GLU A 421 -5.25 -2.38 20.49
N VAL A 422 -4.78 -3.42 19.80
CA VAL A 422 -5.03 -4.81 20.22
C VAL A 422 -4.22 -5.08 21.50
N ASP A 423 -4.84 -5.72 22.47
CA ASP A 423 -4.21 -6.03 23.74
C ASP A 423 -3.04 -7.00 23.51
N ASN A 424 -1.91 -6.80 24.20
CA ASN A 424 -0.70 -7.63 24.11
C ASN A 424 0.03 -7.66 22.73
N ILE A 425 -0.01 -6.56 21.96
CA ILE A 425 0.63 -6.44 20.64
C ILE A 425 2.17 -6.54 20.62
N LYS A 426 2.88 -6.38 21.75
CA LYS A 426 4.34 -6.06 21.75
C LYS A 426 5.21 -6.97 20.86
N GLU A 427 4.81 -8.23 20.65
CA GLU A 427 5.52 -9.20 19.81
C GLU A 427 4.88 -9.42 18.41
N ASN A 428 3.68 -8.87 18.15
CA ASN A 428 2.85 -9.11 16.98
C ASN A 428 2.60 -7.82 16.16
N ILE A 429 3.67 -7.21 15.65
CA ILE A 429 3.62 -5.95 14.87
C ILE A 429 2.68 -6.05 13.65
N HIS A 430 2.55 -7.24 13.08
CA HIS A 430 1.67 -7.51 11.93
C HIS A 430 0.17 -7.35 12.25
N LEU A 431 -0.20 -7.22 13.52
CA LEU A 431 -1.56 -6.91 13.99
C LEU A 431 -1.78 -5.42 14.26
N LYS A 432 -0.77 -4.57 14.04
CA LYS A 432 -0.93 -3.12 14.19
C LYS A 432 -1.99 -2.61 13.22
N ASN A 433 -2.95 -1.83 13.74
CA ASN A 433 -4.12 -1.34 13.01
C ASN A 433 -5.09 -2.44 12.54
N PHE A 434 -5.17 -3.56 13.25
CA PHE A 434 -6.03 -4.70 12.93
C PHE A 434 -7.48 -4.29 12.60
N TYR A 435 -8.05 -3.37 13.36
CA TYR A 435 -9.46 -2.94 13.21
C TYR A 435 -9.71 -1.74 12.27
N LYS A 436 -8.66 -1.19 11.64
CA LYS A 436 -8.72 0.10 10.92
C LYS A 436 -9.72 0.17 9.77
N ASN A 437 -10.07 -0.98 9.18
CA ASN A 437 -10.99 -1.05 8.05
C ASN A 437 -12.44 -1.30 8.47
N THR A 438 -12.67 -1.54 9.76
CA THR A 438 -13.99 -1.88 10.30
C THR A 438 -14.56 -0.74 11.14
N PHE A 439 -13.71 -0.08 11.93
CA PHE A 439 -14.13 0.92 12.89
C PHE A 439 -13.36 2.23 12.75
N ILE A 440 -14.04 3.33 13.04
CA ILE A 440 -13.43 4.65 13.26
C ILE A 440 -13.57 4.96 14.75
N ALA A 441 -12.46 5.21 15.43
CA ALA A 441 -12.45 5.72 16.78
C ALA A 441 -12.48 7.26 16.76
N LYS A 442 -13.29 7.86 17.62
CA LYS A 442 -13.44 9.32 17.71
C LYS A 442 -13.38 9.76 19.16
N LEU A 443 -12.74 10.89 19.40
CA LEU A 443 -12.79 11.58 20.68
C LEU A 443 -14.05 12.46 20.74
N VAL A 444 -14.80 12.33 21.82
CA VAL A 444 -15.98 13.15 22.09
C VAL A 444 -15.90 13.77 23.49
N SER A 445 -16.38 15.01 23.63
CA SER A 445 -16.72 15.59 24.93
C SER A 445 -18.14 15.17 25.31
N ILE A 446 -18.34 14.85 26.58
CA ILE A 446 -19.64 14.51 27.16
C ILE A 446 -20.09 15.70 27.99
N ASP A 447 -21.29 16.22 27.74
CA ASP A 447 -21.86 17.33 28.53
C ASP A 447 -22.59 16.85 29.80
N ASP A 448 -23.24 17.77 30.50
CA ASP A 448 -23.99 17.50 31.74
C ASP A 448 -25.24 16.63 31.55
N PHE A 449 -25.76 16.55 30.33
CA PHE A 449 -26.94 15.76 29.97
C PHE A 449 -26.54 14.42 29.29
N GLY A 450 -25.24 14.18 29.12
CA GLY A 450 -24.73 12.99 28.44
C GLY A 450 -24.68 13.11 26.92
N ASN A 451 -24.87 14.31 26.35
CA ASN A 451 -24.74 14.50 24.91
C ASN A 451 -23.27 14.48 24.50
N GLU A 452 -23.02 13.84 23.36
CA GLU A 452 -21.68 13.69 22.79
C GLU A 452 -21.44 14.74 21.71
N LYS A 453 -20.29 15.42 21.78
CA LYS A 453 -19.82 16.33 20.74
C LYS A 453 -18.43 15.91 20.29
N ASN A 454 -18.23 15.76 18.98
CA ASN A 454 -16.91 15.43 18.42
C ASN A 454 -15.88 16.51 18.77
N VAL A 455 -14.71 16.07 19.24
CA VAL A 455 -13.60 16.94 19.60
C VAL A 455 -12.34 16.40 18.95
N THR A 456 -11.60 17.26 18.25
CA THR A 456 -10.30 16.92 17.65
C THR A 456 -9.14 17.64 18.33
N THR A 457 -9.42 18.79 18.97
CA THR A 457 -8.44 19.58 19.72
C THR A 457 -8.91 19.84 21.13
N LEU A 458 -8.01 19.72 22.11
CA LEU A 458 -8.24 20.16 23.48
C LEU A 458 -7.29 21.31 23.81
N GLU A 459 -7.81 22.28 24.55
CA GLU A 459 -7.08 23.42 25.11
C GLU A 459 -7.60 23.63 26.52
N PHE A 460 -6.70 23.59 27.51
CA PHE A 460 -7.05 23.72 28.92
C PHE A 460 -6.69 25.13 29.40
N LYS A 461 -7.70 25.94 29.72
CA LYS A 461 -7.50 27.35 30.09
C LYS A 461 -7.52 27.58 31.59
N ASN A 462 -7.05 28.75 32.02
CA ASN A 462 -7.02 29.18 33.42
C ASN A 462 -8.39 29.53 34.03
N ASN A 463 -9.49 29.06 33.46
CA ASN A 463 -10.86 29.33 33.91
C ASN A 463 -11.76 28.07 33.87
N PHE A 464 -11.15 26.88 33.95
CA PHE A 464 -11.78 25.56 33.76
C PHE A 464 -12.37 25.30 32.36
N GLU A 465 -12.22 26.21 31.39
CA GLU A 465 -12.58 25.91 30.00
C GLU A 465 -11.67 24.82 29.43
N GLY A 466 -12.29 23.84 28.77
CA GLY A 466 -11.60 22.65 28.25
C GLY A 466 -11.41 21.53 29.26
N TYR A 467 -11.78 21.72 30.53
CA TYR A 467 -11.84 20.64 31.51
C TYR A 467 -13.22 19.98 31.48
N GLY A 468 -13.26 18.67 31.70
CA GLY A 468 -14.49 17.89 31.56
C GLY A 468 -14.28 16.40 31.42
N ARG A 469 -15.39 15.71 31.16
CA ARG A 469 -15.44 14.30 30.80
C ARG A 469 -15.37 14.12 29.28
N TYR A 470 -14.51 13.21 28.85
CA TYR A 470 -14.28 12.86 27.47
C TYR A 470 -14.37 11.35 27.30
N SER A 471 -14.69 10.90 26.09
CA SER A 471 -14.71 9.48 25.76
C SER A 471 -14.19 9.23 24.35
N CYS A 472 -13.51 8.09 24.18
CA CYS A 472 -13.27 7.52 22.86
C CYS A 472 -14.45 6.60 22.53
N ILE A 473 -15.16 6.92 21.44
CA ILE A 473 -16.28 6.12 20.95
C ILE A 473 -15.93 5.48 19.60
N LEU A 474 -16.62 4.37 19.29
CA LEU A 474 -16.51 3.70 18.00
C LEU A 474 -17.68 4.09 17.09
N THR A 475 -17.35 4.36 15.84
CA THR A 475 -18.32 4.59 14.77
C THR A 475 -18.02 3.66 13.59
N SER A 476 -19.06 3.35 12.80
CA SER A 476 -18.89 2.55 11.58
C SER A 476 -18.14 3.35 10.52
N LEU A 477 -17.24 2.70 9.78
CA LEU A 477 -16.49 3.32 8.69
C LEU A 477 -17.42 3.83 7.56
N ASN A 478 -18.54 3.14 7.33
CA ASN A 478 -19.46 3.41 6.22
C ASN A 478 -20.75 4.13 6.65
N GLY A 479 -20.83 4.60 7.90
CA GLY A 479 -22.05 5.25 8.43
C GLY A 479 -23.22 4.30 8.69
N GLU A 480 -23.02 2.99 8.53
CA GLU A 480 -23.98 1.94 8.88
C GLU A 480 -24.04 1.68 10.40
N LYS A 481 -24.88 0.74 10.82
CA LYS A 481 -24.90 0.23 12.20
C LYS A 481 -23.50 -0.27 12.60
N LEU A 482 -23.10 0.04 13.84
CA LEU A 482 -21.82 -0.41 14.39
C LEU A 482 -21.69 -1.94 14.31
N HIS A 483 -20.56 -2.42 13.81
CA HIS A 483 -20.32 -3.86 13.64
C HIS A 483 -20.38 -4.60 14.98
N LYS A 484 -20.95 -5.82 14.99
CA LYS A 484 -21.18 -6.62 16.21
C LYS A 484 -19.90 -6.90 17.01
N ASP A 485 -18.75 -6.88 16.34
CA ASP A 485 -17.45 -7.17 16.95
C ASP A 485 -16.86 -5.97 17.71
N ALA A 486 -17.57 -4.83 17.74
CA ALA A 486 -17.23 -3.73 18.63
C ALA A 486 -17.18 -4.16 20.11
N LYS A 487 -17.91 -5.22 20.49
CA LYS A 487 -17.89 -5.79 21.85
C LYS A 487 -16.52 -6.31 22.31
N TYR A 488 -15.59 -6.56 21.38
CA TYR A 488 -14.22 -6.99 21.70
C TYR A 488 -13.28 -5.80 21.97
N ILE A 489 -13.77 -4.57 21.79
CA ILE A 489 -12.99 -3.35 21.98
C ILE A 489 -13.48 -2.67 23.25
N LYS A 490 -12.60 -2.55 24.25
CA LYS A 490 -12.91 -1.86 25.50
C LYS A 490 -13.00 -0.35 25.26
N PRO A 491 -14.10 0.32 25.67
CA PRO A 491 -14.22 1.76 25.57
C PRO A 491 -13.26 2.46 26.54
N LEU A 492 -12.99 3.74 26.29
CA LEU A 492 -12.20 4.58 27.18
C LEU A 492 -12.97 5.86 27.47
N THR A 493 -13.31 6.09 28.73
CA THR A 493 -13.86 7.36 29.22
C THR A 493 -12.89 7.91 30.26
N PHE A 494 -12.60 9.20 30.19
CA PHE A 494 -11.68 9.86 31.10
C PHE A 494 -12.16 11.26 31.48
N GLU A 495 -11.70 11.71 32.63
CA GLU A 495 -11.93 13.06 33.14
C GLU A 495 -10.59 13.80 33.24
N THR A 496 -10.63 15.10 32.97
CA THR A 496 -9.43 15.95 32.98
C THR A 496 -9.41 16.78 34.26
N PHE A 497 -8.25 16.82 34.92
CA PHE A 497 -8.12 17.48 36.23
C PHE A 497 -6.81 18.26 36.34
N PRO A 498 -6.84 19.54 36.80
CA PRO A 498 -5.63 20.33 36.98
C PRO A 498 -4.86 19.91 38.25
N ILE A 499 -3.57 19.59 38.13
CA ILE A 499 -2.72 19.27 39.28
C ILE A 499 -1.80 20.44 39.60
N GLY A 500 -1.77 20.85 40.88
CA GLY A 500 -0.85 21.87 41.38
C GLY A 500 -1.12 23.30 40.88
N MET A 501 -2.29 23.55 40.27
CA MET A 501 -2.66 24.85 39.67
C MET A 501 -4.05 25.34 40.08
N MET A 502 -4.70 24.68 41.05
CA MET A 502 -6.03 25.09 41.51
C MET A 502 -6.04 26.56 41.95
N GLU A 503 -5.00 26.98 42.68
CA GLU A 503 -4.84 28.37 43.12
C GLU A 503 -4.69 29.37 41.96
N GLU A 504 -3.95 29.01 40.90
CA GLU A 504 -3.76 29.87 39.73
C GLU A 504 -5.05 29.98 38.88
N ILE A 505 -5.77 28.88 38.70
CA ILE A 505 -7.03 28.82 37.92
C ILE A 505 -8.15 29.59 38.64
N GLN A 506 -8.14 29.61 39.97
CA GLN A 506 -9.20 30.20 40.78
C GLN A 506 -8.91 31.62 41.25
N LYS A 507 -7.76 32.20 40.88
CA LYS A 507 -7.38 33.56 41.29
C LYS A 507 -8.26 34.61 40.61
N VAL A 508 -9.07 35.31 41.39
CA VAL A 508 -9.89 36.44 40.96
C VAL A 508 -9.35 37.70 41.62
N THR A 509 -9.29 38.80 40.86
CA THR A 509 -8.96 40.13 41.38
C THR A 509 -10.14 41.04 41.17
N TRP A 510 -10.46 41.85 42.17
CA TRP A 510 -11.54 42.82 42.11
C TRP A 510 -10.97 44.23 42.07
N PRO A 511 -11.55 45.14 41.27
CA PRO A 511 -11.08 46.52 41.19
C PRO A 511 -11.39 47.34 42.45
N SER A 512 -12.38 46.93 43.26
CA SER A 512 -12.72 47.57 44.53
C SER A 512 -13.44 46.63 45.50
N ILE A 513 -13.46 46.97 46.79
CA ILE A 513 -14.19 46.22 47.83
C ILE A 513 -15.70 46.15 47.56
N ASN A 514 -16.27 47.21 46.96
CA ASN A 514 -17.69 47.29 46.62
C ASN A 514 -18.10 46.38 45.45
N THR A 515 -17.12 45.82 44.74
CA THR A 515 -17.31 44.89 43.61
C THR A 515 -16.93 43.45 43.97
N VAL A 516 -16.54 43.20 45.23
CA VAL A 516 -16.18 41.86 45.68
C VAL A 516 -17.39 40.95 45.60
N THR A 517 -17.20 39.77 45.06
CA THR A 517 -18.21 38.71 45.11
C THR A 517 -17.48 37.40 45.29
N ILE A 518 -17.59 36.85 46.50
CA ILE A 518 -16.94 35.59 46.85
C ILE A 518 -17.96 34.48 46.67
N SER A 519 -17.81 33.69 45.61
CA SER A 519 -18.74 32.61 45.29
C SER A 519 -18.03 31.40 44.68
N CYS A 520 -18.60 30.22 44.93
CA CYS A 520 -18.20 28.96 44.32
C CYS A 520 -19.33 28.43 43.48
N LYS A 521 -19.01 27.95 42.28
CA LYS A 521 -19.97 27.15 41.52
C LYS A 521 -20.18 25.81 42.22
N LYS A 522 -21.44 25.40 42.42
CA LYS A 522 -21.78 24.11 43.03
C LYS A 522 -21.34 22.92 42.21
N LYS A 523 -21.27 23.09 40.90
CA LYS A 523 -20.94 22.05 39.93
C LYS A 523 -20.04 22.58 38.81
N PHE A 524 -18.88 21.98 38.64
CA PHE A 524 -17.96 22.28 37.54
C PHE A 524 -18.15 21.24 36.45
N SER A 525 -19.11 21.51 35.55
CA SER A 525 -19.51 20.57 34.50
C SER A 525 -19.83 19.18 35.10
N ASN A 526 -19.67 18.10 34.33
CA ASN A 526 -20.04 16.76 34.75
C ASN A 526 -18.96 16.00 35.52
N PHE A 527 -17.84 16.65 35.86
CA PHE A 527 -16.66 15.99 36.45
C PHE A 527 -16.39 16.39 37.91
N ALA A 528 -16.93 17.50 38.41
CA ALA A 528 -16.70 17.91 39.79
C ALA A 528 -17.90 18.62 40.43
N LYS A 529 -18.08 18.36 41.73
CA LYS A 529 -19.06 19.04 42.59
C LYS A 529 -18.33 19.72 43.75
N LEU A 530 -18.85 20.86 44.17
CA LEU A 530 -18.39 21.53 45.36
C LEU A 530 -18.71 20.68 46.58
N LYS A 531 -17.69 20.34 47.36
CA LYS A 531 -17.86 19.65 48.64
C LYS A 531 -17.89 20.61 49.82
N ASP A 532 -16.98 21.58 49.82
CA ASP A 532 -16.87 22.59 50.89
C ASP A 532 -16.33 23.90 50.31
N MET A 533 -16.74 25.01 50.90
CA MET A 533 -16.26 26.35 50.63
C MET A 533 -15.63 26.90 51.89
N HIS A 534 -14.31 27.10 51.86
CA HIS A 534 -13.53 27.66 52.98
C HIS A 534 -13.07 29.08 52.64
N VAL A 535 -13.59 30.05 53.38
CA VAL A 535 -13.25 31.47 53.24
C VAL A 535 -12.33 31.85 54.39
N ILE A 536 -11.12 32.31 54.07
CA ILE A 536 -10.13 32.77 55.06
C ILE A 536 -9.96 34.28 54.86
N LEU A 537 -10.33 35.05 55.88
CA LEU A 537 -10.19 36.52 55.86
C LEU A 537 -8.98 36.98 56.68
N SER A 538 -8.60 36.20 57.69
CA SER A 538 -7.35 36.36 58.47
C SER A 538 -7.01 35.04 59.17
N GLU A 539 -5.88 34.97 59.86
CA GLU A 539 -5.49 33.77 60.64
C GLU A 539 -6.59 33.33 61.63
N THR A 540 -7.30 34.29 62.22
CA THR A 540 -8.34 34.05 63.23
C THR A 540 -9.76 34.04 62.69
N LEU A 541 -9.98 34.47 61.43
CA LEU A 541 -11.33 34.61 60.84
C LEU A 541 -11.44 33.72 59.62
N GLN A 542 -12.05 32.56 59.82
CA GLN A 542 -12.23 31.54 58.82
C GLN A 542 -13.67 31.03 58.89
N TYR A 543 -14.28 30.77 57.73
CA TYR A 543 -15.65 30.29 57.63
C TYR A 543 -15.72 29.11 56.66
N ARG A 544 -16.49 28.07 57.02
CA ARG A 544 -16.74 26.90 56.18
C ARG A 544 -18.23 26.64 56.03
N ASN A 545 -18.67 26.41 54.81
CA ASN A 545 -20.09 26.14 54.55
C ASN A 545 -20.51 24.73 55.00
N SER A 546 -19.56 23.83 55.28
CA SER A 546 -19.82 22.52 55.88
C SER A 546 -20.07 22.54 57.40
N ILE A 547 -19.87 23.67 58.09
CA ILE A 547 -20.06 23.82 59.53
C ILE A 547 -21.40 24.53 59.80
N ASN A 548 -22.33 23.85 60.47
CA ASN A 548 -23.71 24.34 60.70
C ASN A 548 -23.78 25.73 61.35
N GLU A 549 -22.89 26.02 62.31
CA GLU A 549 -22.86 27.30 63.03
C GLU A 549 -22.42 28.47 62.13
N GLU A 550 -21.64 28.18 61.10
CA GLU A 550 -21.06 29.15 60.16
C GLU A 550 -21.87 29.26 58.85
N MET A 551 -22.79 28.31 58.58
CA MET A 551 -23.69 28.34 57.43
C MET A 551 -24.47 29.64 57.28
N SER A 552 -24.72 30.35 58.40
CA SER A 552 -25.39 31.65 58.39
C SER A 552 -24.68 32.70 57.52
N MET A 553 -23.36 32.58 57.34
CA MET A 553 -22.52 33.45 56.51
C MET A 553 -22.48 33.05 55.04
N PHE A 554 -23.13 31.94 54.68
CA PHE A 554 -23.25 31.48 53.30
C PHE A 554 -24.69 31.61 52.81
N LEU A 555 -24.83 31.83 51.51
CA LEU A 555 -26.11 31.87 50.81
C LEU A 555 -26.04 30.81 49.72
N ASP A 556 -26.93 29.84 49.85
CA ASP A 556 -27.03 28.73 48.92
C ASP A 556 -28.00 29.11 47.79
N ASP A 557 -27.47 29.40 46.62
CA ASP A 557 -28.20 29.74 45.39
C ASP A 557 -28.28 28.50 44.48
N ASP A 558 -29.10 28.48 43.44
CA ASP A 558 -29.34 27.28 42.62
C ASP A 558 -28.02 26.72 42.02
N ASP A 559 -27.16 27.59 41.51
CA ASP A 559 -25.90 27.22 40.85
C ASP A 559 -24.63 27.52 41.66
N PHE A 560 -24.74 28.30 42.74
CA PHE A 560 -23.59 28.83 43.47
C PHE A 560 -23.77 28.78 44.99
N VAL A 561 -22.67 28.60 45.70
CA VAL A 561 -22.56 28.96 47.12
C VAL A 561 -21.89 30.32 47.19
N LYS A 562 -22.54 31.30 47.81
CA LYS A 562 -22.05 32.68 47.94
C LYS A 562 -21.72 32.98 49.40
N PHE A 563 -20.60 33.65 49.66
CA PHE A 563 -20.29 34.16 50.99
C PHE A 563 -20.90 35.57 51.16
N LYS A 564 -21.61 35.78 52.26
CA LYS A 564 -22.28 37.04 52.63
C LYS A 564 -21.26 38.08 53.12
N HIS A 565 -20.33 38.44 52.26
CA HIS A 565 -19.24 39.37 52.54
C HIS A 565 -19.73 40.75 52.99
N GLU A 566 -20.91 41.22 52.54
CA GLU A 566 -21.52 42.47 52.98
C GLU A 566 -21.82 42.49 54.49
N VAL A 567 -22.28 41.36 55.04
CA VAL A 567 -22.53 41.21 56.49
C VAL A 567 -21.24 41.40 57.26
N TYR A 568 -20.14 40.86 56.74
CA TYR A 568 -18.80 41.03 57.32
C TYR A 568 -18.27 42.46 57.17
N PHE A 569 -18.30 43.04 55.97
CA PHE A 569 -17.78 44.39 55.73
C PHE A 569 -18.58 45.49 56.44
N SER A 570 -19.85 45.25 56.76
CA SER A 570 -20.63 46.15 57.62
C SER A 570 -20.10 46.22 59.07
N GLN A 571 -19.29 45.24 59.49
CA GLN A 571 -18.78 45.09 60.86
C GLN A 571 -17.29 45.43 61.00
N VAL A 572 -16.55 45.67 59.90
CA VAL A 572 -15.08 45.84 59.92
C VAL A 572 -14.64 47.05 59.08
N ASN A 573 -13.86 47.97 59.66
CA ASN A 573 -13.49 49.26 59.05
C ASN A 573 -12.29 49.23 58.08
N LYS A 574 -11.60 48.09 57.93
CA LYS A 574 -10.48 47.93 56.98
C LYS A 574 -10.22 46.46 56.67
N VAL A 575 -10.05 46.12 55.39
CA VAL A 575 -9.68 44.77 54.94
C VAL A 575 -8.53 44.88 53.96
N GLU A 576 -7.38 44.38 54.37
CA GLU A 576 -6.16 44.30 53.57
C GLU A 576 -5.89 42.81 53.39
N ASP A 577 -6.07 42.32 52.17
CA ASP A 577 -5.83 40.94 51.71
C ASP A 577 -6.83 39.84 52.14
N ILE A 578 -7.77 39.52 51.25
CA ILE A 578 -8.62 38.32 51.35
C ILE A 578 -7.99 37.19 50.53
N SER A 579 -7.65 36.08 51.19
CA SER A 579 -7.14 34.86 50.54
C SER A 579 -8.13 33.72 50.74
N TYR A 580 -8.81 33.25 49.69
CA TYR A 580 -9.73 32.12 49.79
C TYR A 580 -9.07 30.84 49.25
N HIS A 581 -9.28 29.71 49.94
CA HIS A 581 -8.79 28.40 49.51
C HIS A 581 -9.97 27.46 49.29
N PHE A 582 -10.08 26.90 48.09
CA PHE A 582 -11.09 25.90 47.77
C PHE A 582 -10.51 24.49 47.87
N GLN A 583 -11.16 23.61 48.63
CA GLN A 583 -10.81 22.20 48.67
C GLN A 583 -11.90 21.38 47.95
N CYS A 584 -11.69 21.11 46.66
CA CYS A 584 -12.50 20.15 45.92
C CYS A 584 -12.09 18.75 46.38
N ILE A 585 -12.88 18.11 47.23
CA ILE A 585 -12.63 16.73 47.65
C ILE A 585 -13.52 15.80 46.82
N GLU A 586 -12.88 14.79 46.23
CA GLU A 586 -13.42 13.68 45.42
C GLU A 586 -14.82 13.21 45.87
N GLN A 587 -15.65 12.87 44.87
CA GLN A 587 -16.76 11.92 45.02
C GLN A 587 -16.29 10.55 44.59
#